data_AF-A0A6G3TXX9-F1
#
_entry.id   AF-A0A6G3TXX9-F1
#
_cell.length_a   1.000
_cell.length_b   1.000
_cell.length_c   1.000
_cell.angle_alpha   90.00
_cell.angle_beta   90.00
_cell.angle_gamma   90.00
#
_symmetry.space_group_name_H-M   'P 1'
#
loop_
_entity.id
_entity.type
_entity.pdbx_description
1 polymer ?
#
loop_
_entity_poly.entity_id
_entity_poly.type
_entity_poly.pdbx_seq_one_letter_code
_entity_poly.pdbx_strand_id
1 'polypeptide(L)'
;GAQYALLRELVRKAAAHGVDGDLVLGRLEADHGDAGAAVRRLRAEYRQRPSAAVADALGWALHRDGEHEEALRYAVRATEGEQGGGVRSALHVFHRGMIERALERYGP
;
A
#
# COMPACT_ATOMS: atom_id res chain seq x y z
N GLY A 1 17.54 0.31 -13.14
CA GLY A 1 18.67 1.15 -13.63
C GLY A 1 19.37 1.86 -12.48
N ALA A 2 20.55 2.45 -12.72
CA ALA A 2 21.42 3.06 -11.71
C ALA A 2 20.75 4.18 -10.87
N GLN A 3 19.80 4.91 -11.46
CA GLN A 3 18.99 5.94 -10.79
C GLN A 3 18.14 5.38 -9.63
N TYR A 4 17.78 4.09 -9.69
CA TYR A 4 16.97 3.39 -8.69
C TYR A 4 17.77 2.84 -7.51
N ALA A 5 19.07 2.58 -7.69
CA ALA A 5 19.94 2.15 -6.61
C ALA A 5 20.14 3.31 -5.61
N LEU A 6 20.33 4.52 -6.12
CA LEU A 6 20.45 5.74 -5.31
C LEU A 6 19.18 6.04 -4.51
N LEU A 7 18.00 5.90 -5.13
CA LEU A 7 16.73 6.07 -4.43
C LEU A 7 16.54 5.03 -3.31
N ARG A 8 16.94 3.77 -3.55
CA ARG A 8 16.98 2.70 -2.53
C ARG A 8 17.95 2.99 -1.38
N GLU A 9 19.07 3.64 -1.66
CA GLU A 9 20.05 4.06 -0.65
C GLU A 9 19.51 5.21 0.22
N LEU A 10 18.85 6.19 -0.41
CA LEU A 10 18.25 7.34 0.26
C LEU A 10 17.06 6.93 1.14
N VAL A 11 16.24 5.99 0.68
CA VAL A 11 15.16 5.38 1.47
C VAL A 11 15.70 4.58 2.65
N ARG A 12 16.76 3.77 2.45
CA ARG A 12 17.45 3.08 3.57
C ARG A 12 18.01 4.06 4.61
N LYS A 13 18.53 5.22 4.17
CA LYS A 13 18.98 6.28 5.07
C LYS A 13 17.84 7.01 5.79
N ALA A 14 16.73 7.27 5.11
CA ALA A 14 15.56 7.92 5.72
C ALA A 14 14.88 7.01 6.76
N ALA A 15 14.85 5.69 6.52
CA ALA A 15 14.36 4.68 7.47
C ALA A 15 15.20 4.63 8.77
N ALA A 16 16.47 5.02 8.73
CA ALA A 16 17.35 5.05 9.90
C ALA A 16 17.06 6.22 10.88
N HIS A 17 16.19 7.17 10.52
CA HIS A 17 15.93 8.39 11.29
C HIS A 17 14.48 8.53 11.81
N GLY A 18 13.70 7.45 11.88
CA GLY A 18 12.49 7.40 12.71
C GLY A 18 11.14 7.58 11.99
N VAL A 19 11.07 7.36 10.67
CA VAL A 19 9.79 7.23 9.95
C VAL A 19 9.71 5.82 9.37
N ASP A 20 8.67 5.08 9.76
CA ASP A 20 8.41 3.64 9.52
C ASP A 20 8.83 3.20 8.10
N GLY A 21 10.05 2.67 7.98
CA GLY A 21 10.70 2.33 6.71
C GLY A 21 9.98 1.24 5.90
N ASP A 22 9.16 0.43 6.57
CA ASP A 22 8.35 -0.63 5.96
C ASP A 22 7.19 -0.07 5.12
N LEU A 23 6.65 1.11 5.47
CA LEU A 23 5.65 1.82 4.67
C LEU A 23 6.24 2.39 3.38
N VAL A 24 7.48 2.87 3.46
CA VAL A 24 8.22 3.42 2.30
C VAL A 24 8.59 2.30 1.33
N LEU A 25 8.95 1.10 1.83
CA LEU A 25 9.22 -0.07 1.00
C LEU A 25 7.93 -0.65 0.39
N GLY A 26 6.83 -0.72 1.14
CA GLY A 26 5.54 -1.19 0.63
C GLY A 26 4.98 -0.34 -0.51
N ARG A 27 5.13 0.99 -0.45
CA ARG A 27 4.82 1.88 -1.58
C ARG A 27 5.75 1.67 -2.77
N LEU A 28 7.05 1.47 -2.52
CA LEU A 28 8.05 1.28 -3.58
C LEU A 28 7.86 -0.04 -4.34
N GLU A 29 7.41 -1.11 -3.66
CA GLU A 29 7.21 -2.43 -4.26
C GLU A 29 5.91 -2.52 -5.07
N ALA A 30 4.83 -1.90 -4.59
CA ALA A 30 3.53 -1.94 -5.27
C ALA A 30 3.53 -1.20 -6.63
N ASP A 31 4.28 -0.10 -6.74
CA ASP A 31 4.30 0.68 -7.98
C ASP A 31 5.32 0.18 -9.00
N HIS A 32 6.39 -0.52 -8.58
CA HIS A 32 7.60 -0.72 -9.42
C HIS A 32 8.22 -2.15 -9.42
N GLY A 33 7.54 -3.17 -8.87
CA GLY A 33 8.06 -4.56 -8.75
C GLY A 33 7.04 -5.69 -9.00
N ASP A 34 7.25 -6.85 -8.37
CA ASP A 34 6.33 -8.01 -8.38
C ASP A 34 5.22 -7.80 -7.33
N ALA A 35 4.01 -7.51 -7.81
CA ALA A 35 2.85 -7.23 -6.96
C ALA A 35 2.48 -8.42 -6.06
N GLY A 36 2.53 -9.65 -6.56
CA GLY A 36 2.26 -10.85 -5.77
C GLY A 36 3.27 -11.08 -4.65
N ALA A 37 4.55 -10.75 -4.87
CA ALA A 37 5.56 -10.75 -3.81
C ALA A 37 5.27 -9.71 -2.72
N ALA A 38 4.85 -8.50 -3.12
CA ALA A 38 4.43 -7.46 -2.19
C ALA A 38 3.20 -7.88 -1.37
N VAL A 39 2.19 -8.49 -2.00
CA VAL A 39 1.00 -9.03 -1.32
C VAL A 39 1.39 -10.05 -0.25
N ARG A 40 2.27 -11.02 -0.56
CA ARG A 40 2.71 -12.03 0.42
C ARG A 40 3.37 -11.39 1.64
N ARG A 41 4.25 -10.41 1.43
CA ARG A 41 4.95 -9.69 2.50
C ARG A 41 4.00 -8.85 3.33
N LEU A 42 3.16 -8.05 2.69
CA LEU A 42 2.21 -7.15 3.36
C LEU A 42 1.10 -7.89 4.11
N ARG A 43 0.68 -9.09 3.65
CA ARG A 43 -0.20 -9.95 4.45
C ARG A 43 0.47 -10.45 5.72
N ALA A 44 1.76 -10.81 5.66
CA ALA A 44 2.49 -11.25 6.84
C ALA A 44 2.69 -10.12 7.84
N GLU A 45 2.96 -8.91 7.36
CA GLU A 45 3.06 -7.71 8.19
C GLU A 45 1.71 -7.34 8.81
N TYR A 46 0.63 -7.31 8.01
CA TYR A 46 -0.70 -6.98 8.50
C TYR A 46 -1.19 -7.92 9.61
N ARG A 47 -0.80 -9.21 9.56
CA ARG A 47 -1.11 -10.17 10.64
C ARG A 47 -0.35 -9.88 11.93
N GLN A 48 0.88 -9.39 11.84
CA GLN A 48 1.72 -9.11 13.01
C GLN A 48 1.42 -7.74 13.60
N ARG A 49 1.24 -6.73 12.75
CA ARG A 49 1.08 -5.32 13.11
C ARG A 49 0.01 -4.65 12.24
N PRO A 50 -1.29 -4.90 12.51
CA PRO A 50 -2.35 -4.24 11.77
C PRO A 50 -2.32 -2.72 12.04
N SER A 51 -2.25 -1.93 10.97
CA SER A 51 -2.34 -0.47 11.01
C SER A 51 -2.99 0.06 9.73
N ALA A 52 -3.50 1.29 9.73
CA ALA A 52 -4.05 1.90 8.51
C ALA A 52 -3.00 2.02 7.39
N ALA A 53 -1.73 2.24 7.75
CA ALA A 53 -0.64 2.34 6.79
C ALA A 53 -0.35 0.99 6.11
N VAL A 54 -0.33 -0.11 6.87
CA VAL A 54 -0.15 -1.46 6.32
C VAL A 54 -1.40 -1.90 5.55
N ALA A 55 -2.59 -1.53 6.00
CA ALA A 55 -3.83 -1.78 5.29
C ALA A 55 -3.86 -1.07 3.92
N ASP A 56 -3.48 0.20 3.86
CA ASP A 56 -3.40 0.95 2.60
C ASP A 56 -2.41 0.29 1.63
N ALA A 57 -1.20 0.01 2.10
CA ALA A 57 -0.16 -0.62 1.28
C ALA A 57 -0.60 -2.00 0.76
N LEU A 58 -1.21 -2.83 1.62
CA LEU A 58 -1.74 -4.14 1.22
C LEU A 58 -2.87 -4.01 0.20
N GLY A 59 -3.81 -3.08 0.44
CA GLY A 59 -4.89 -2.78 -0.51
C GLY A 59 -4.34 -2.35 -1.87
N TRP A 60 -3.36 -1.46 -1.89
CA TRP A 60 -2.72 -1.02 -3.12
C TRP A 60 -2.00 -2.17 -3.84
N ALA A 61 -1.19 -2.97 -3.14
CA ALA A 61 -0.49 -4.11 -3.73
C ALA A 61 -1.45 -5.15 -4.33
N LEU A 62 -2.54 -5.48 -3.63
CA LEU A 62 -3.59 -6.37 -4.15
C LEU A 62 -4.22 -5.83 -5.42
N HIS A 63 -4.48 -4.52 -5.48
CA HIS A 63 -4.99 -3.91 -6.70
C HIS A 63 -3.99 -3.97 -7.85
N ARG A 64 -2.71 -3.77 -7.59
CA ARG A 64 -1.65 -3.92 -8.59
C ARG A 64 -1.48 -5.38 -9.05
N ASP A 65 -1.85 -6.35 -8.22
CA ASP A 65 -1.89 -7.79 -8.52
C ASP A 65 -3.20 -8.23 -9.21
N GLY A 66 -4.17 -7.33 -9.41
CA GLY A 66 -5.46 -7.62 -10.05
C GLY A 66 -6.58 -8.06 -9.08
N GLU A 67 -6.26 -8.26 -7.80
CA GLU A 67 -7.19 -8.70 -6.74
C GLU A 67 -8.01 -7.54 -6.18
N HIS A 68 -8.79 -6.88 -7.05
CA HIS A 68 -9.43 -5.61 -6.76
C HIS A 68 -10.51 -5.69 -5.66
N GLU A 69 -11.33 -6.75 -5.60
CA GLU A 69 -12.37 -6.85 -4.55
C GLU A 69 -11.75 -7.01 -3.16
N GLU A 70 -10.60 -7.69 -3.07
CA GLU A 70 -9.88 -7.80 -1.81
C GLU A 70 -9.15 -6.52 -1.46
N ALA A 71 -8.54 -5.86 -2.46
CA ALA A 71 -7.92 -4.56 -2.30
C ALA A 71 -8.86 -3.55 -1.63
N LEU A 72 -10.13 -3.49 -2.07
CA LEU A 72 -11.12 -2.54 -1.53
C LEU A 72 -11.37 -2.75 -0.04
N ARG A 73 -11.39 -4.01 0.44
CA ARG A 73 -11.61 -4.30 1.87
C ARG A 73 -10.51 -3.72 2.76
N TYR A 74 -9.28 -3.68 2.28
CA TYR A 74 -8.15 -3.11 3.01
C TYR A 74 -8.09 -1.58 2.87
N ALA A 75 -8.39 -1.04 1.69
CA ALA A 75 -8.46 0.40 1.45
C ALA A 75 -9.58 1.09 2.27
N VAL A 76 -10.74 0.45 2.44
CA VAL A 76 -11.81 0.93 3.33
C VAL A 76 -11.33 0.97 4.78
N ARG A 77 -10.68 -0.10 5.27
CA ARG A 77 -10.12 -0.11 6.64
C ARG A 77 -9.11 1.00 6.86
N ALA A 78 -8.28 1.31 5.87
CA ALA A 78 -7.29 2.36 5.92
C ALA A 78 -7.86 3.79 5.93
N THR A 79 -9.12 3.97 5.50
CA THR A 79 -9.75 5.29 5.31
C THR A 79 -10.93 5.56 6.25
N GLU A 80 -11.56 4.52 6.81
CA GLU A 80 -12.79 4.64 7.63
C GLU A 80 -12.66 4.15 9.08
N GLY A 81 -11.68 3.32 9.43
CA GLY A 81 -11.57 2.73 10.78
C GLY A 81 -10.92 3.64 11.83
N GLU A 82 -10.99 3.25 13.12
CA GLU A 82 -10.28 3.89 14.25
C GLU A 82 -8.77 4.05 14.00
N GLN A 83 -8.20 3.13 13.21
CA GLN A 83 -6.79 3.12 12.78
C GLN A 83 -6.45 4.22 11.76
N GLY A 84 -7.46 4.80 11.08
CA GLY A 84 -7.30 5.85 10.06
C GLY A 84 -6.85 7.20 10.62
N GLY A 85 -6.80 7.33 11.95
CA GLY A 85 -6.04 8.36 12.65
C GLY A 85 -6.43 9.79 12.31
N GLY A 86 -7.70 10.16 12.45
CA GLY A 86 -8.22 11.54 12.63
C GLY A 86 -7.99 12.58 11.50
N VAL A 87 -6.90 12.48 10.73
CA VAL A 87 -6.55 13.29 9.57
C VAL A 87 -6.51 12.35 8.38
N ARG A 88 -7.47 12.51 7.47
CA ARG A 88 -7.56 11.71 6.24
C ARG A 88 -6.27 11.84 5.44
N SER A 89 -5.51 10.75 5.35
CA SER A 89 -4.36 10.65 4.44
C SER A 89 -4.85 10.80 3.00
N ALA A 90 -4.46 11.89 2.32
CA ALA A 90 -4.84 12.15 0.94
C ALA A 90 -4.43 10.99 0.01
N LEU A 91 -3.32 10.29 0.30
CA LEU A 91 -2.94 9.14 -0.51
C LEU A 91 -3.85 7.93 -0.27
N HIS A 92 -4.24 7.63 0.97
CA HIS A 92 -5.12 6.48 1.20
C HIS A 92 -6.47 6.66 0.50
N VAL A 93 -6.97 7.91 0.48
CA VAL A 93 -8.17 8.28 -0.27
C VAL A 93 -7.95 8.12 -1.77
N PHE A 94 -6.79 8.54 -2.29
CA PHE A 94 -6.44 8.36 -3.71
C PHE A 94 -6.36 6.87 -4.11
N HIS A 95 -5.65 6.05 -3.34
CA HIS A 95 -5.55 4.60 -3.59
C HIS A 95 -6.92 3.94 -3.57
N ARG A 96 -7.75 4.24 -2.56
CA ARG A 96 -9.12 3.75 -2.50
C ARG A 96 -9.90 4.14 -3.75
N GLY A 97 -9.85 5.40 -4.18
CA GLY A 97 -10.53 5.85 -5.39
C GLY A 97 -10.05 5.14 -6.67
N MET A 98 -8.76 4.83 -6.78
CA MET A 98 -8.21 4.06 -7.89
C MET A 98 -8.69 2.60 -7.89
N ILE A 99 -8.80 1.99 -6.70
CA ILE A 99 -9.33 0.64 -6.52
C ILE A 99 -10.82 0.59 -6.86
N GLU A 100 -11.59 1.55 -6.36
CA GLU A 100 -13.02 1.70 -6.65
C GLU A 100 -13.25 1.87 -8.15
N ARG A 101 -12.45 2.72 -8.82
CA ARG A 101 -12.48 2.89 -10.28
C ARG A 101 -12.15 1.60 -11.04
N ALA A 102 -11.22 0.79 -10.55
CA ALA A 102 -10.87 -0.48 -11.19
C ALA A 102 -11.96 -1.56 -11.04
N LEU A 103 -12.79 -1.44 -9.99
CA LEU A 103 -13.95 -2.30 -9.76
C LEU A 103 -15.19 -1.89 -10.56
N GLU A 104 -15.15 -0.80 -11.33
CA GLU A 104 -16.25 -0.39 -12.23
C GLU A 104 -16.32 -1.32 -13.46
N ARG A 105 -16.93 -2.51 -13.26
CA ARG A 105 -17.28 -3.56 -14.24
C ARG A 105 -17.55 -2.99 -15.64
N TYR A 106 -16.62 -3.22 -16.57
CA TYR A 106 -16.95 -3.26 -18.00
C TYR A 106 -17.43 -4.68 -18.35
N GLY A 107 -18.75 -4.81 -18.50
CA GLY A 107 -19.45 -5.91 -19.18
C GLY A 107 -20.60 -6.53 -18.37
N PRO A 108 -21.87 -6.55 -18.87
CA PRO A 108 -22.41 -5.96 -20.12
C PRO A 108 -22.82 -4.49 -20.02
#